data_AF-A0A0Q3SLD9-F1
#
_entry.id   AF-A0A0Q3SLD9-F1
#
_cell.length_a   1.000
_cell.length_b   1.000
_cell.length_c   1.000
_cell.angle_alpha   90.00
_cell.angle_beta   90.00
_cell.angle_gamma   90.00
#
_symmetry.space_group_name_H-M   'P 1'
#
loop_
_entity.id
_entity.type
_entity.pdbx_description
1 polymer ?
#
loop_
_entity_poly.entity_id
_entity_poly.type
_entity_poly.pdbx_seq_one_letter_code
_entity_poly.pdbx_strand_id
1 'polypeptide(L)'
;MLDTFILYNDLCLEIEILKEQLNLAESEREQWWMGGRLFHTVPMDNAAERFDRLSNKIERVEALLKKKEETKRRVESLMNNYEELPRKIAYLRFVQGRSLKEIASELNYSHQYVRKVMSQMKRAM
;
A
#
# COMPACT_ATOMS: atom_id res chain seq x y z
N MET A 1 -11.25 16.57 -3.61
CA MET A 1 -10.78 16.15 -2.26
C MET A 1 -10.95 14.65 -2.02
N LEU A 2 -12.10 14.06 -2.37
CA LEU A 2 -12.31 12.60 -2.29
C LEU A 2 -11.31 11.80 -3.14
N ASP A 3 -11.01 12.29 -4.35
CA ASP A 3 -10.09 11.63 -5.30
C ASP A 3 -8.69 11.44 -4.72
N THR A 4 -8.22 12.38 -3.89
CA THR A 4 -6.92 12.27 -3.21
C THR A 4 -6.89 11.08 -2.25
N PHE A 5 -7.99 10.79 -1.56
CA PHE A 5 -8.10 9.63 -0.67
C PHE A 5 -8.21 8.32 -1.43
N ILE A 6 -8.89 8.31 -2.59
CA ILE A 6 -8.97 7.14 -3.48
C ILE A 6 -7.58 6.81 -4.03
N LEU A 7 -6.90 7.80 -4.62
CA LEU A 7 -5.53 7.65 -5.13
C LEU A 7 -4.54 7.20 -4.05
N TYR A 8 -4.73 7.67 -2.82
CA TYR A 8 -3.92 7.23 -1.68
C TYR A 8 -4.21 5.77 -1.29
N ASN A 9 -5.47 5.35 -1.31
CA ASN A 9 -5.82 3.94 -1.06
C ASN A 9 -5.25 3.03 -2.15
N ASP A 10 -5.35 3.43 -3.42
CA ASP A 10 -4.76 2.70 -4.55
C ASP A 10 -3.24 2.59 -4.38
N LEU A 11 -2.56 3.69 -3.99
CA LEU A 11 -1.14 3.68 -3.67
C LEU A 11 -0.79 2.72 -2.52
N CYS A 12 -1.64 2.62 -1.49
CA CYS A 12 -1.44 1.68 -0.39
C CYS A 12 -1.57 0.22 -0.87
N LEU A 13 -2.60 -0.07 -1.67
CA LEU A 13 -2.80 -1.39 -2.26
C LEU A 13 -1.63 -1.77 -3.17
N GLU A 14 -1.14 -0.85 -3.99
CA GLU A 14 0.05 -1.08 -4.82
C GLU A 14 1.28 -1.42 -3.97
N ILE A 15 1.50 -0.70 -2.85
CA ILE A 15 2.60 -0.98 -1.91
C ILE A 15 2.47 -2.38 -1.31
N GLU A 16 1.26 -2.79 -0.91
CA GLU A 16 1.00 -4.13 -0.37
C GLU A 16 1.28 -5.23 -1.40
N ILE A 17 0.80 -5.05 -2.63
CA ILE A 17 1.07 -5.98 -3.74
C ILE A 17 2.58 -6.09 -3.99
N LEU A 18 3.31 -4.97 -4.00
CA LEU A 18 4.76 -4.98 -4.19
C LEU A 18 5.50 -5.70 -3.04
N LYS A 19 5.04 -5.55 -1.80
CA LYS A 19 5.60 -6.27 -0.64
C LYS A 19 5.39 -7.78 -0.77
N GLU A 20 4.22 -8.20 -1.20
CA GLU A 20 3.93 -9.62 -1.44
C GLU A 20 4.79 -10.18 -2.58
N GLN A 21 4.93 -9.44 -3.68
CA GLN A 21 5.80 -9.83 -4.80
C GLN A 21 7.27 -9.94 -4.38
N LEU A 22 7.75 -9.04 -3.52
CA LEU A 22 9.09 -9.06 -2.96
C LEU A 22 9.29 -10.33 -2.12
N ASN A 23 8.37 -10.58 -1.17
CA ASN A 23 8.42 -11.76 -0.30
C ASN A 23 8.45 -13.08 -1.10
N LEU A 24 7.59 -13.20 -2.11
CA LEU A 24 7.57 -14.37 -3.00
C LEU A 24 8.90 -14.52 -3.76
N ALA A 25 9.44 -13.43 -4.29
CA ALA A 25 10.71 -13.45 -5.02
C ALA A 25 11.91 -13.79 -4.14
N GLU A 26 11.95 -13.27 -2.91
CA GLU A 26 12.98 -13.58 -1.91
C GLU A 26 12.92 -15.05 -1.49
N SER A 27 11.70 -15.54 -1.19
CA SER A 27 11.46 -16.93 -0.85
C SER A 27 11.88 -17.87 -1.98
N GLU A 28 11.57 -17.52 -3.23
CA GLU A 28 12.01 -18.29 -4.39
C GLU A 28 13.53 -18.24 -4.56
N ARG A 29 14.15 -17.06 -4.44
CA ARG A 29 15.61 -16.89 -4.56
C ARG A 29 16.36 -17.79 -3.58
N GLU A 30 15.87 -17.90 -2.35
CA GLU A 30 16.48 -18.77 -1.33
C GLU A 30 16.49 -20.25 -1.75
N GLN A 31 15.48 -20.70 -2.50
CA GLN A 31 15.45 -22.07 -3.02
C GLN A 31 16.54 -22.31 -4.08
N TRP A 32 16.92 -21.26 -4.83
CA TRP A 32 17.92 -21.30 -5.88
C TRP A 32 19.33 -20.92 -5.42
N TRP A 33 19.52 -20.51 -4.15
CA TRP A 33 20.83 -20.28 -3.56
C TRP A 33 21.64 -21.59 -3.47
N MET A 34 22.98 -21.53 -3.40
CA MET A 34 23.82 -22.74 -3.32
C MET A 34 23.44 -23.70 -2.18
N GLY A 35 22.89 -23.19 -1.08
CA GLY A 35 22.37 -24.00 0.03
C GLY A 35 20.86 -24.34 -0.08
N GLY A 36 20.20 -23.88 -1.13
CA GLY A 36 18.77 -24.02 -1.37
C GLY A 36 18.39 -25.37 -1.98
N ARG A 37 17.13 -25.77 -1.77
CA ARG A 37 16.61 -27.07 -2.20
C ARG A 37 16.68 -27.30 -3.72
N LEU A 38 16.52 -26.25 -4.52
CA LEU A 38 16.39 -26.35 -5.97
C LEU A 38 17.72 -26.22 -6.71
N PHE A 39 18.78 -25.72 -6.07
CA PHE A 39 20.07 -25.47 -6.72
C PHE A 39 20.67 -26.70 -7.41
N HIS A 40 20.60 -27.87 -6.76
CA HIS A 40 21.13 -29.12 -7.31
C HIS A 40 20.16 -29.85 -8.26
N THR A 41 18.96 -29.31 -8.51
CA THR A 41 17.96 -29.94 -9.40
C THR A 41 18.21 -29.66 -10.88
N VAL A 42 19.11 -28.72 -11.17
CA VAL A 42 19.51 -28.30 -12.52
C VAL A 42 21.03 -28.10 -12.57
N PRO A 43 21.63 -28.02 -13.77
CA PRO A 43 23.02 -27.59 -13.91
C PRO A 43 23.33 -26.27 -13.20
N MET A 44 24.56 -26.14 -12.69
CA MET A 44 24.98 -25.02 -11.83
C MET A 44 24.81 -23.65 -12.50
N ASP A 45 25.16 -23.57 -13.78
CA ASP A 45 24.97 -22.38 -14.62
C ASP A 45 23.50 -21.95 -14.69
N ASN A 46 22.58 -22.89 -14.87
CA ASN A 46 21.15 -22.62 -14.87
C ASN A 46 20.63 -22.16 -13.51
N ALA A 47 21.12 -22.76 -12.41
CA ALA A 47 20.73 -22.34 -11.06
C ALA A 47 21.24 -20.93 -10.73
N ALA A 48 22.50 -20.64 -11.08
CA ALA A 48 23.10 -19.31 -10.92
C ALA A 48 22.35 -18.26 -11.73
N GLU A 49 22.02 -18.54 -13.00
CA GLU A 49 21.25 -17.61 -13.83
C GLU A 49 19.87 -17.29 -13.22
N ARG A 50 19.17 -18.30 -12.69
CA ARG A 50 17.88 -18.10 -12.00
C ARG A 50 18.03 -17.25 -10.75
N PHE A 51 19.04 -17.53 -9.94
CA PHE A 51 19.36 -16.74 -8.75
C PHE A 51 19.64 -15.27 -9.12
N ASP A 52 20.46 -15.03 -10.14
CA ASP A 52 20.80 -13.68 -10.60
C ASP A 52 19.56 -12.94 -11.15
N ARG A 53 18.71 -13.61 -11.92
CA ARG A 53 17.45 -13.02 -12.42
C ARG A 53 16.53 -12.63 -11.28
N LEU A 54 16.39 -13.48 -10.26
CA LEU A 54 15.57 -13.18 -9.08
C LEU A 54 16.17 -12.04 -8.25
N SER A 55 17.49 -12.00 -8.08
CA SER A 55 18.19 -10.91 -7.37
C SER A 55 17.98 -9.57 -8.07
N ASN A 56 18.13 -9.52 -9.39
CA ASN A 56 17.84 -8.30 -10.17
C ASN A 56 16.37 -7.89 -10.07
N LYS A 57 15.43 -8.84 -10.03
CA LYS A 57 14.00 -8.55 -9.85
C LYS A 57 13.73 -7.96 -8.46
N ILE A 58 14.31 -8.55 -7.42
CA ILE A 58 14.20 -8.08 -6.03
C ILE A 58 14.68 -6.63 -5.93
N GLU A 59 15.89 -6.31 -6.41
CA GLU A 59 16.42 -4.94 -6.37
C GLU A 59 15.50 -3.92 -7.05
N ARG A 60 14.93 -4.28 -8.21
CA ARG A 60 13.98 -3.42 -8.94
C ARG A 60 12.70 -3.19 -8.15
N VAL A 61 12.16 -4.24 -7.53
CA VAL A 61 10.93 -4.16 -6.72
C VAL A 61 11.18 -3.35 -5.45
N GLU A 62 12.31 -3.55 -4.76
CA GLU A 62 12.70 -2.76 -3.59
C GLU A 62 12.84 -1.27 -3.91
N ALA A 63 13.51 -0.93 -5.03
CA ALA A 63 13.66 0.44 -5.48
C ALA A 63 12.29 1.10 -5.79
N LEU A 64 11.40 0.36 -6.45
CA LEU A 64 10.04 0.83 -6.72
C LEU A 64 9.23 1.00 -5.44
N LEU A 65 9.30 0.04 -4.52
CA LEU A 65 8.62 0.07 -3.24
C LEU A 65 9.04 1.29 -2.44
N LYS A 66 10.35 1.55 -2.34
CA LYS A 66 10.89 2.75 -1.67
C LYS A 66 10.31 4.03 -2.26
N LYS A 67 10.29 4.17 -3.58
CA LYS A 67 9.73 5.34 -4.26
C LYS A 67 8.22 5.52 -3.98
N LYS A 68 7.47 4.41 -3.91
CA LYS A 68 6.04 4.41 -3.58
C LYS A 68 5.79 4.79 -2.13
N GLU A 69 6.60 4.27 -1.19
CA GLU A 69 6.52 4.64 0.23
C GLU A 69 6.88 6.12 0.48
N GLU A 70 7.88 6.67 -0.24
CA GLU A 70 8.18 8.10 -0.21
C GLU A 70 7.02 8.95 -0.74
N THR A 71 6.39 8.49 -1.83
CA THR A 71 5.18 9.13 -2.39
C THR A 71 4.04 9.09 -1.37
N LYS A 72 3.84 7.96 -0.69
CA LYS A 72 2.83 7.79 0.36
C LYS A 72 3.03 8.83 1.47
N ARG A 73 4.24 8.95 2.01
CA ARG A 73 4.58 9.93 3.07
C ARG A 73 4.30 11.38 2.64
N ARG A 74 4.62 11.72 1.39
CA ARG A 74 4.31 13.05 0.84
C ARG A 74 2.81 13.30 0.78
N VAL A 75 2.03 12.34 0.30
CA VAL A 75 0.56 12.47 0.21
C VAL A 75 -0.03 12.56 1.63
N GLU A 76 0.44 11.77 2.59
CA GLU A 76 0.06 11.88 4.01
C GLU A 76 0.36 13.27 4.59
N SER A 77 1.52 13.85 4.30
CA SER A 77 1.85 15.21 4.77
C SER A 77 0.93 16.29 4.17
N LEU A 78 0.54 16.15 2.90
CA LEU A 78 -0.41 17.04 2.25
C LEU A 78 -1.80 16.86 2.87
N MET A 79 -2.18 15.61 3.18
CA MET A 79 -3.42 15.32 3.87
C MET A 79 -3.48 15.93 5.26
N ASN A 80 -2.37 15.95 6.01
CA ASN A 80 -2.29 16.55 7.35
C ASN A 80 -2.55 18.07 7.40
N ASN A 81 -2.65 18.76 6.26
CA ASN A 81 -3.02 20.18 6.20
C ASN A 81 -4.53 20.44 6.06
N TYR A 82 -5.37 19.40 5.88
CA TYR A 82 -6.84 19.58 5.75
C TYR A 82 -7.54 19.73 7.11
N GLU A 83 -8.69 20.43 7.14
CA GLU A 83 -9.55 20.57 8.34
C GLU A 83 -9.77 19.22 9.03
N GLU A 84 -9.60 19.19 10.37
CA GLU A 84 -9.46 17.93 11.12
C GLU A 84 -10.61 16.95 10.91
N LEU A 85 -11.85 17.42 10.90
CA LEU A 85 -13.02 16.55 10.96
C LEU A 85 -13.37 15.91 9.59
N PRO A 86 -13.50 16.66 8.48
CA PRO A 86 -13.62 16.08 7.14
C PRO A 86 -12.48 15.11 6.83
N ARG A 87 -11.24 15.47 7.20
CA ARG A 87 -10.06 14.62 7.01
C ARG A 87 -10.15 13.31 7.78
N LYS A 88 -10.47 13.37 9.08
CA LYS A 88 -10.64 12.18 9.93
C LYS A 88 -11.71 11.25 9.35
N ILE A 89 -12.84 11.80 8.91
CA ILE A 89 -13.93 11.01 8.31
C ILE A 89 -13.47 10.35 7.00
N ALA A 90 -12.82 11.09 6.10
CA ALA A 90 -12.36 10.52 4.82
C ALA A 90 -11.24 9.50 5.01
N TYR A 91 -10.31 9.73 5.94
CA TYR A 91 -9.28 8.75 6.29
C TYR A 91 -9.90 7.45 6.78
N LEU A 92 -10.77 7.50 7.80
CA LEU A 92 -11.41 6.29 8.33
C LEU A 92 -12.28 5.58 7.26
N ARG A 93 -12.92 6.33 6.37
CA ARG A 93 -13.78 5.78 5.31
C ARG A 93 -13.01 5.11 4.18
N PHE A 94 -12.02 5.79 3.62
CA PHE A 94 -11.35 5.38 2.39
C PHE A 94 -10.03 4.66 2.63
N VAL A 95 -9.36 4.93 3.76
CA VAL A 95 -8.10 4.28 4.11
C VAL A 95 -8.32 3.04 4.97
N GLN A 96 -9.16 3.16 6.02
CA GLN A 96 -9.43 2.04 6.91
C GLN A 96 -10.67 1.22 6.51
N GLY A 97 -11.36 1.62 5.44
CA GLY A 97 -12.55 0.91 4.94
C GLY A 97 -13.77 0.93 5.87
N ARG A 98 -13.78 1.76 6.93
CA ARG A 98 -14.86 1.76 7.92
C ARG A 98 -16.19 2.27 7.36
N SER A 99 -17.29 1.74 7.88
CA SER A 99 -18.64 2.25 7.61
C SER A 99 -18.85 3.63 8.25
N LEU A 100 -19.75 4.44 7.67
CA LEU A 100 -20.10 5.74 8.26
C LEU A 100 -20.67 5.59 9.68
N LYS A 101 -21.25 4.43 10.01
CA LYS A 101 -21.75 4.13 11.37
C LYS A 101 -20.59 3.93 12.35
N GLU A 102 -19.61 3.10 11.99
CA GLU A 102 -18.41 2.87 12.81
C GLU A 102 -17.62 4.18 13.00
N ILE A 103 -17.49 4.98 11.95
CA ILE A 103 -16.84 6.30 12.01
C ILE A 103 -17.58 7.24 12.96
N ALA A 104 -18.91 7.25 12.90
CA ALA A 104 -19.73 8.07 13.79
C ALA A 104 -19.56 7.65 15.25
N SER A 105 -19.54 6.34 15.53
CA SER A 105 -19.28 5.80 16.86
C SER A 105 -17.86 6.13 17.35
N GLU A 106 -16.84 6.00 16.51
CA GLU A 106 -15.43 6.24 16.86
C GLU A 106 -15.14 7.73 17.12
N LEU A 107 -15.71 8.62 16.31
CA LEU A 107 -15.53 10.06 16.45
C LEU A 107 -16.55 10.70 17.39
N ASN A 108 -17.43 9.90 18.01
CA ASN A 108 -18.49 10.33 18.91
C ASN A 108 -19.45 11.38 18.29
N TYR A 109 -19.80 11.20 17.02
CA TYR A 109 -20.76 12.01 16.28
C TYR A 109 -22.00 11.20 15.90
N SER A 110 -23.08 11.89 15.52
CA SER A 110 -24.23 11.20 14.93
C SER A 110 -23.93 10.74 13.51
N HIS A 111 -24.46 9.57 13.13
CA HIS A 111 -24.34 9.05 11.77
C HIS A 111 -24.83 10.05 10.70
N GLN A 112 -25.89 10.81 11.02
CA GLN A 112 -26.45 11.83 10.13
C GLN A 112 -25.48 13.01 9.94
N TYR A 113 -24.77 13.42 10.99
CA TYR A 113 -23.77 14.49 10.93
C TYR A 113 -22.55 14.06 10.09
N VAL A 114 -22.01 12.87 10.32
CA VAL A 114 -20.90 12.32 9.51
C VAL A 114 -21.30 12.21 8.03
N ARG A 115 -22.53 11.75 7.74
CA ARG A 115 -23.05 11.68 6.36
C ARG A 115 -23.18 13.07 5.73
N LYS A 116 -23.60 14.09 6.48
CA LYS A 116 -23.69 15.48 6.01
C LYS A 116 -22.31 16.03 5.64
N VAL A 117 -21.32 15.85 6.51
CA VAL A 117 -19.93 16.27 6.25
C VAL A 117 -19.40 15.59 4.98
N MET A 118 -19.59 14.28 4.84
CA MET A 118 -19.23 13.56 3.61
C MET A 118 -19.91 14.11 2.35
N SER A 119 -21.19 14.48 2.45
CA SER A 119 -21.90 15.09 1.32
C SER A 119 -21.37 16.47 0.97
N GLN A 120 -20.92 17.25 1.96
CA GLN A 120 -20.30 18.56 1.74
C GLN A 120 -18.92 18.41 1.08
N MET A 121 -18.12 17.43 1.51
CA MET A 121 -16.83 17.11 0.89
C MET A 121 -16.96 16.70 -0.58
N LYS A 122 -18.04 15.99 -0.94
CA LYS A 122 -18.35 15.63 -2.33
C LYS A 122 -18.82 16.82 -3.18
N ARG A 123 -19.39 17.86 -2.56
CA ARG A 123 -19.88 19.06 -3.26
C ARG A 123 -18.81 20.15 -3.42
N ALA A 124 -17.84 20.19 -2.52
CA ALA A 124 -16.67 21.07 -2.60
C ALA A 124 -15.55 20.51 -3.51
N MET A 125 -15.89 19.48 -4.27
CA MET A 125 -15.08 18.85 -5.30
C MET A 125 -15.52 19.41 -6.65
#